data_AF-A0A955A4V3-F1
#
_entry.id   AF-A0A955A4V3-F1
#
_cell.length_a   1.000
_cell.length_b   1.000
_cell.length_c   1.000
_cell.angle_alpha   90.00
_cell.angle_beta   90.00
_cell.angle_gamma   90.00
#
_symmetry.space_group_name_H-M   'P 1'
#
loop_
_entity.id
_entity.type
_entity.pdbx_description
1 polymer ?
#
loop_
_entity_poly.entity_id
_entity_poly.type
_entity_poly.pdbx_seq_one_letter_code
_entity_poly.pdbx_strand_id
1 'polypeptide(L)'
;MRSLEALRNQTGTPVADSDGMVAIGPQSGEQFSAHNGHSCPVPGPNQTQGMMPRLNLLLTYTGWRSDSWADALPQLLAPMGVRALRAHCGDQAAQLLEQSPIHIAIVDLGLPMHEQGASGHVHTGGLKLLRYLSRLPSPPPTVIVKQAHSARDDRREVTEALRSGAFAVVDRPTTPTDTEILLEVLRRCLSRYYAGRWPGSSTA
;
A
#
# COMPACT_ATOMS: atom_id res chain seq x y z
N MET A 1 7.56 17.94 53.32
CA MET A 1 8.22 17.11 54.36
C MET A 1 8.66 15.81 53.72
N ARG A 2 9.96 15.45 53.82
CA ARG A 2 10.61 14.17 53.42
C ARG A 2 10.57 13.87 51.89
N SER A 3 11.67 13.64 51.14
CA SER A 3 12.88 12.78 51.32
C SER A 3 12.51 11.29 51.24
N LEU A 4 13.17 10.36 50.52
CA LEU A 4 14.46 10.25 49.81
C LEU A 4 14.26 9.62 48.40
N GLU A 5 15.08 9.80 47.35
CA GLU A 5 16.50 9.44 47.12
C GLU A 5 16.83 7.94 46.89
N ALA A 6 17.45 7.69 45.72
CA ALA A 6 18.58 6.76 45.46
C ALA A 6 18.42 5.23 45.16
N LEU A 7 19.19 4.83 44.13
CA LEU A 7 19.98 3.59 43.95
C LEU A 7 19.31 2.21 43.68
N ARG A 8 19.57 1.66 42.48
CA ARG A 8 20.52 0.53 42.30
C ARG A 8 20.86 0.25 40.82
N ASN A 9 22.10 0.58 40.42
CA ASN A 9 22.83 -0.16 39.40
C ASN A 9 23.55 -1.35 40.07
N GLN A 10 23.61 -2.52 39.42
CA GLN A 10 24.68 -3.56 39.54
C GLN A 10 24.35 -4.75 38.61
N THR A 11 25.08 -4.92 37.48
CA THR A 11 26.28 -5.78 37.27
C THR A 11 25.99 -7.27 37.03
N GLY A 12 26.43 -7.79 35.87
CA GLY A 12 26.30 -9.21 35.49
C GLY A 12 27.08 -9.62 34.22
N THR A 13 28.40 -9.78 34.37
CA THR A 13 29.34 -10.59 33.54
C THR A 13 30.33 -11.22 34.55
N PRO A 14 31.15 -12.28 34.29
CA PRO A 14 31.76 -12.67 33.00
C PRO A 14 31.98 -14.21 32.77
N VAL A 15 32.85 -14.57 31.79
CA VAL A 15 33.63 -15.85 31.56
C VAL A 15 32.90 -17.21 31.42
N ALA A 16 33.41 -18.24 30.72
CA ALA A 16 34.35 -18.43 29.59
C ALA A 16 34.33 -19.93 29.14
N ASP A 17 35.23 -20.34 28.24
CA ASP A 17 35.57 -21.72 27.81
C ASP A 17 34.56 -22.51 26.93
N SER A 18 34.94 -23.51 26.10
CA SER A 18 36.16 -23.79 25.27
C SER A 18 35.95 -25.09 24.45
N ASP A 19 36.82 -25.31 23.44
CA ASP A 19 37.26 -26.63 22.89
C ASP A 19 36.44 -27.41 21.80
N GLY A 20 37.16 -28.21 20.99
CA GLY A 20 36.67 -29.21 19.99
C GLY A 20 36.16 -28.68 18.62
N MET A 21 36.68 -28.95 17.42
CA MET A 21 37.65 -29.95 16.90
C MET A 21 37.12 -31.40 16.99
N VAL A 22 36.98 -32.25 15.95
CA VAL A 22 37.52 -32.39 14.57
C VAL A 22 36.38 -32.87 13.60
N ALA A 23 36.37 -32.62 12.26
CA ALA A 23 36.64 -33.66 11.23
C ALA A 23 36.54 -33.18 9.76
N ILE A 24 37.43 -33.73 8.92
CA ILE A 24 37.49 -33.61 7.45
C ILE A 24 37.20 -35.00 6.85
N GLY A 25 36.42 -35.09 5.77
CA GLY A 25 36.22 -36.35 5.06
C GLY A 25 35.51 -36.18 3.70
N PRO A 26 36.18 -36.44 2.57
CA PRO A 26 35.57 -36.44 1.24
C PRO A 26 35.20 -37.87 0.80
N GLN A 27 33.98 -38.09 0.28
CA GLN A 27 33.66 -39.30 -0.48
C GLN A 27 32.84 -39.01 -1.74
N SER A 28 33.50 -39.31 -2.85
CA SER A 28 33.04 -39.71 -4.17
C SER A 28 31.58 -40.19 -4.32
N GLY A 29 30.84 -39.48 -5.18
CA GLY A 29 30.18 -40.02 -6.37
C GLY A 29 29.28 -41.26 -6.28
N GLU A 30 27.98 -41.05 -6.52
CA GLU A 30 27.14 -42.00 -7.25
C GLU A 30 26.47 -41.32 -8.46
N GLN A 31 26.64 -41.92 -9.63
CA GLN A 31 25.88 -41.58 -10.84
C GLN A 31 24.58 -42.40 -10.83
N PHE A 32 23.43 -41.73 -10.81
CA PHE A 32 22.17 -42.36 -11.19
C PHE A 32 21.52 -41.61 -12.36
N SER A 33 21.74 -42.14 -13.57
CA SER A 33 20.91 -41.85 -14.73
C SER A 33 19.81 -42.91 -14.84
N ALA A 34 18.54 -42.54 -14.74
CA ALA A 34 17.44 -43.14 -15.53
C ALA A 34 16.06 -42.53 -15.25
N HIS A 35 15.37 -42.12 -16.33
CA HIS A 35 13.94 -42.38 -16.60
C HIS A 35 12.92 -42.13 -15.45
N ASN A 36 12.07 -41.11 -15.50
CA ASN A 36 10.99 -40.99 -16.49
C ASN A 36 10.34 -39.60 -16.49
N GLY A 37 9.85 -39.16 -17.65
CA GLY A 37 9.18 -37.87 -17.80
C GLY A 37 7.85 -37.80 -17.06
N HIS A 38 7.82 -37.02 -15.98
CA HIS A 38 6.60 -36.37 -15.49
C HIS A 38 6.79 -34.86 -15.66
N SER A 39 6.33 -34.36 -16.80
CA SER A 39 6.26 -32.93 -17.07
C SER A 39 5.25 -32.30 -16.12
N CYS A 40 5.71 -31.84 -14.95
CA CYS A 40 4.93 -30.92 -14.13
C CYS A 40 4.54 -29.73 -15.00
N PRO A 41 3.24 -29.43 -15.19
CA PRO A 41 2.86 -28.23 -15.91
C PRO A 41 3.35 -27.05 -15.10
N VAL A 42 4.36 -26.34 -15.64
CA VAL A 42 4.77 -25.05 -15.10
C VAL A 42 3.51 -24.19 -15.10
N PRO A 43 3.05 -23.64 -13.96
CA PRO A 43 1.92 -22.74 -13.96
C PRO A 43 2.32 -21.51 -14.78
N GLY A 44 1.83 -21.44 -16.02
CA GLY A 44 2.09 -20.31 -16.90
C GLY A 44 1.66 -19.02 -16.20
N PRO A 45 2.36 -17.89 -16.45
CA PRO A 45 1.93 -16.61 -15.90
C PRO A 45 0.46 -16.40 -16.26
N ASN A 46 -0.37 -16.29 -15.22
CA ASN A 46 -1.82 -16.40 -15.32
C ASN A 46 -2.34 -15.44 -16.40
N GLN A 47 -2.70 -15.98 -17.57
CA GLN A 47 -3.22 -15.19 -18.68
C GLN A 47 -4.64 -14.79 -18.33
N THR A 48 -4.76 -13.70 -17.57
CA THR A 48 -5.99 -12.92 -17.42
C THR A 48 -6.38 -12.39 -18.81
N GLN A 49 -7.13 -13.21 -19.54
CA GLN A 49 -7.48 -12.97 -20.93
C GLN A 49 -8.22 -11.63 -21.09
N GLY A 50 -7.55 -10.69 -21.75
CA GLY A 50 -8.17 -9.76 -22.71
C GLY A 50 -9.17 -8.73 -22.20
N MET A 51 -9.50 -8.65 -20.90
CA MET A 51 -10.29 -7.53 -20.39
C MET A 51 -9.43 -6.27 -20.33
N MET A 52 -9.54 -5.45 -21.38
CA MET A 52 -8.98 -4.10 -21.40
C MET A 52 -9.45 -3.31 -20.16
N PRO A 53 -8.54 -2.56 -19.50
CA PRO A 53 -8.85 -1.89 -18.25
C PRO A 53 -9.92 -0.81 -18.48
N ARG A 54 -11.03 -0.93 -17.75
CA ARG A 54 -12.21 -0.07 -17.83
C ARG A 54 -12.14 1.10 -16.85
N LEU A 55 -11.33 0.97 -15.82
CA LEU A 55 -11.17 1.98 -14.77
C LEU A 55 -9.72 2.00 -14.28
N ASN A 56 -9.04 3.13 -14.44
CA ASN A 56 -7.79 3.41 -13.73
C ASN A 56 -8.09 3.95 -12.31
N LEU A 57 -7.54 3.28 -11.31
CA LEU A 57 -7.55 3.64 -9.90
C LEU A 57 -6.15 4.13 -9.52
N LEU A 58 -5.97 5.37 -9.07
CA LEU A 58 -4.72 5.78 -8.45
C LEU A 58 -4.68 5.18 -7.03
N LEU A 59 -3.65 4.38 -6.74
CA LEU A 59 -3.42 3.76 -5.44
C LEU A 59 -2.09 4.25 -4.89
N THR A 60 -2.14 5.20 -3.96
CA THR A 60 -0.94 5.64 -3.24
C THR A 60 -0.84 4.91 -1.90
N TYR A 61 0.36 4.52 -1.52
CA TYR A 61 0.66 3.75 -0.31
C TYR A 61 2.10 4.04 0.13
N THR A 62 2.47 3.69 1.35
CA THR A 62 3.79 4.03 1.88
C THR A 62 4.71 2.81 1.84
N GLY A 63 5.53 2.67 0.80
CA GLY A 63 6.35 1.49 0.54
C GLY A 63 7.40 1.08 1.60
N TRP A 64 7.48 1.78 2.74
CA TRP A 64 8.32 1.41 3.88
C TRP A 64 7.68 0.39 4.83
N ARG A 65 6.39 0.05 4.63
CA ARG A 65 5.74 -1.11 5.26
C ARG A 65 5.21 -2.05 4.18
N SER A 66 5.20 -3.36 4.49
CA SER A 66 4.45 -4.35 3.73
C SER A 66 2.95 -4.15 3.97
N ASP A 67 2.39 -3.14 3.31
CA ASP A 67 0.97 -2.78 3.35
C ASP A 67 0.16 -3.85 2.59
N SER A 68 -0.19 -4.94 3.27
CA SER A 68 -0.86 -6.12 2.68
C SER A 68 -2.12 -5.78 1.88
N TRP A 69 -2.86 -4.76 2.29
CA TRP A 69 -4.02 -4.25 1.57
C TRP A 69 -3.67 -3.59 0.23
N ALA A 70 -2.52 -2.92 0.12
CA ALA A 70 -2.07 -2.25 -1.10
C ALA A 70 -1.57 -3.24 -2.17
N ASP A 71 -1.20 -4.46 -1.76
CA ASP A 71 -0.90 -5.58 -2.66
C ASP A 71 -2.14 -6.43 -2.97
N ALA A 72 -3.02 -6.68 -1.99
CA ALA A 72 -4.24 -7.45 -2.16
C ALA A 72 -5.31 -6.72 -2.99
N LEU A 73 -5.50 -5.41 -2.76
CA LEU A 73 -6.55 -4.63 -3.43
C LEU A 73 -6.42 -4.64 -4.96
N PRO A 74 -5.23 -4.43 -5.59
CA PRO A 74 -5.06 -4.62 -7.03
C PRO A 74 -5.45 -6.03 -7.51
N GLN A 75 -5.12 -7.09 -6.77
CA GLN A 75 -5.44 -8.46 -7.16
C GLN A 75 -6.95 -8.76 -7.11
N LEU A 76 -7.66 -8.21 -6.12
CA LEU A 76 -9.11 -8.33 -5.99
C LEU A 76 -9.87 -7.52 -7.04
N LEU A 77 -9.34 -6.35 -7.44
CA LEU A 77 -10.00 -5.45 -8.38
C LEU A 77 -9.67 -5.74 -9.87
N ALA A 78 -8.50 -6.30 -10.17
CA ALA A 78 -8.08 -6.57 -11.55
C ALA A 78 -9.04 -7.48 -12.36
N PRO A 79 -9.63 -8.57 -11.80
CA PRO A 79 -10.63 -9.38 -12.50
C PRO A 79 -11.90 -8.62 -12.92
N MET A 80 -12.20 -7.47 -12.30
CA MET A 80 -13.32 -6.60 -12.68
C MET A 80 -12.96 -5.58 -13.77
N GLY A 81 -11.72 -5.60 -14.27
CA GLY A 81 -11.22 -4.64 -15.26
C GLY A 81 -10.71 -3.33 -14.65
N VAL A 82 -10.39 -3.30 -13.36
CA VAL A 82 -9.76 -2.14 -12.70
C VAL A 82 -8.23 -2.25 -12.78
N ARG A 83 -7.59 -1.21 -13.30
CA ARG A 83 -6.13 -1.05 -13.30
C ARG A 83 -5.71 -0.15 -12.15
N ALA A 84 -5.07 -0.74 -11.13
CA ALA A 84 -4.44 0.04 -10.07
C ALA A 84 -3.11 0.62 -10.55
N LEU A 85 -3.04 1.94 -10.65
CA LEU A 85 -1.82 2.71 -10.90
C LEU A 85 -1.20 3.04 -9.55
N ARG A 86 -0.08 2.38 -9.23
CA ARG A 86 0.55 2.42 -7.91
C ARG A 86 1.57 3.55 -7.81
N ALA A 87 1.51 4.31 -6.72
CA ALA A 87 2.51 5.32 -6.38
C ALA A 87 2.99 5.23 -4.92
N HIS A 88 4.29 5.36 -4.69
CA HIS A 88 4.90 5.38 -3.35
C HIS A 88 5.36 6.79 -2.91
N CYS A 89 5.28 7.79 -3.80
CA CYS A 89 5.51 9.20 -3.48
C CYS A 89 4.57 10.14 -4.27
N GLY A 90 4.51 11.41 -3.84
CA GLY A 90 3.73 12.46 -4.47
C GLY A 90 4.14 12.78 -5.91
N ASP A 91 5.44 12.80 -6.22
CA ASP A 91 5.94 13.11 -7.56
C ASP A 91 5.53 12.04 -8.58
N GLN A 92 5.66 10.76 -8.21
CA GLN A 92 5.20 9.64 -9.03
C GLN A 92 3.67 9.65 -9.21
N ALA A 93 2.92 10.04 -8.17
CA ALA A 93 1.47 10.20 -8.29
C ALA A 93 1.10 11.33 -9.26
N ALA A 94 1.82 12.45 -9.24
CA ALA A 94 1.67 13.54 -10.21
C ALA A 94 2.00 13.09 -11.65
N GLN A 95 3.11 12.36 -11.83
CA GLN A 95 3.49 11.79 -13.13
C GLN A 95 2.39 10.85 -13.68
N LEU A 96 1.79 10.00 -12.83
CA LEU A 96 0.70 9.11 -13.24
C LEU A 96 -0.59 9.86 -13.61
N LEU A 97 -0.87 10.99 -12.96
CA LEU A 97 -2.00 11.87 -13.27
C LEU A 97 -1.86 12.57 -14.63
N GLU A 98 -0.63 12.85 -15.06
CA GLU A 98 -0.33 13.38 -16.39
C GLU A 98 -0.39 12.29 -17.48
N GLN A 99 0.03 11.06 -17.15
CA GLN A 99 0.12 9.94 -18.10
C GLN A 99 -1.18 9.18 -18.33
N SER A 100 -2.17 9.27 -17.44
CA SER A 100 -3.40 8.47 -17.54
C SER A 100 -4.58 9.13 -16.81
N PRO A 101 -5.79 9.08 -17.39
CA PRO A 101 -6.99 9.58 -16.70
C PRO A 101 -7.24 8.73 -15.45
N ILE A 102 -7.32 9.38 -14.29
CA ILE A 102 -7.64 8.76 -13.00
C ILE A 102 -9.13 8.93 -12.72
N HIS A 103 -9.81 7.83 -12.41
CA HIS A 103 -11.27 7.80 -12.21
C HIS A 103 -11.64 7.77 -10.73
N ILE A 104 -10.81 7.10 -9.92
CA ILE A 104 -10.92 7.04 -8.47
C ILE A 104 -9.50 7.17 -7.94
N ALA A 105 -9.31 7.86 -6.82
CA ALA A 105 -8.02 7.94 -6.12
C ALA A 105 -8.14 7.39 -4.70
N ILE A 106 -7.15 6.60 -4.27
CA ILE A 106 -6.91 6.22 -2.88
C ILE A 106 -5.60 6.90 -2.47
N VAL A 107 -5.69 7.87 -1.56
CA VAL A 107 -4.56 8.69 -1.13
C VAL A 107 -4.22 8.41 0.33
N ASP A 108 -3.00 7.93 0.58
CA ASP A 108 -2.47 7.74 1.93
C ASP A 108 -1.92 9.08 2.46
N LEU A 109 -2.36 9.51 3.65
CA LEU A 109 -1.87 10.77 4.23
C LEU A 109 -0.38 10.72 4.57
N GLY A 110 0.14 9.55 4.92
CA GLY A 110 1.56 9.32 5.20
C GLY A 110 2.45 9.26 3.96
N LEU A 111 1.90 9.46 2.75
CA LEU A 111 2.67 9.46 1.50
C LEU A 111 3.78 10.54 1.52
N PRO A 112 5.06 10.16 1.33
CA PRO A 112 6.14 11.13 1.20
C PRO A 112 5.99 11.92 -0.11
N MET A 113 6.54 13.14 -0.15
CA MET A 113 6.47 13.95 -1.36
C MET A 113 7.35 13.37 -2.48
N HIS A 114 8.60 13.05 -2.14
CA HIS A 114 9.61 12.52 -3.05
C HIS A 114 9.99 11.09 -2.65
N GLU A 115 10.59 10.33 -3.57
CA GLU A 115 11.26 9.07 -3.26
C GLU A 115 12.49 9.32 -2.36
N GLN A 116 12.90 8.34 -1.53
CA GLN A 116 13.73 8.61 -0.36
C GLN A 116 15.13 9.16 -0.68
N GLY A 117 15.50 10.24 0.02
CA GLY A 117 16.83 10.87 -0.07
C GLY A 117 16.90 12.25 0.61
N ALA A 118 15.78 12.97 0.70
CA ALA A 118 15.72 14.32 1.28
C ALA A 118 15.18 14.35 2.73
N SER A 119 16.12 14.45 3.69
CA SER A 119 16.00 15.17 4.97
C SER A 119 14.62 15.22 5.66
N GLY A 120 14.36 14.30 6.59
CA GLY A 120 13.58 14.48 7.84
C GLY A 120 12.25 15.26 7.87
N HIS A 121 11.63 15.55 6.73
CA HIS A 121 10.53 16.51 6.63
C HIS A 121 9.15 15.84 6.63
N VAL A 122 8.21 16.58 7.21
CA VAL A 122 6.81 16.18 7.44
C VAL A 122 6.20 15.54 6.18
N HIS A 123 5.68 14.32 6.34
CA HIS A 123 4.95 13.59 5.31
C HIS A 123 3.72 14.42 4.88
N THR A 124 3.86 15.12 3.75
CA THR A 124 2.86 16.07 3.25
C THR A 124 2.40 15.73 1.83
N GLY A 125 2.90 14.65 1.25
CA GLY A 125 2.56 14.22 -0.12
C GLY A 125 1.06 13.96 -0.26
N GLY A 126 0.46 13.23 0.69
CA GLY A 126 -0.97 12.89 0.65
C GLY A 126 -1.90 14.12 0.65
N LEU A 127 -1.71 15.06 1.59
CA LEU A 127 -2.52 16.29 1.64
C LEU A 127 -2.27 17.22 0.44
N LYS A 128 -1.03 17.32 -0.05
CA LYS A 128 -0.72 18.10 -1.27
C LYS A 128 -1.36 17.48 -2.51
N LEU A 129 -1.31 16.16 -2.65
CA LEU A 129 -1.94 15.41 -3.72
C LEU A 129 -3.47 15.56 -3.70
N LEU A 130 -4.11 15.47 -2.53
CA LEU A 130 -5.55 15.72 -2.39
C LEU A 130 -5.93 17.14 -2.85
N ARG A 131 -5.16 18.17 -2.47
CA ARG A 131 -5.36 19.56 -2.91
C ARG A 131 -5.06 19.79 -4.40
N TYR A 132 -4.27 18.92 -5.02
CA TYR A 132 -4.06 18.91 -6.48
C TYR A 132 -5.26 18.27 -7.18
N LEU A 133 -5.66 17.07 -6.75
CA LEU A 133 -6.79 16.31 -7.29
C LEU A 133 -8.10 17.12 -7.27
N SER A 134 -8.37 17.84 -6.18
CA SER A 134 -9.59 18.67 -6.06
C SER A 134 -9.60 19.93 -6.94
N ARG A 135 -8.48 20.27 -7.59
CA ARG A 135 -8.35 21.39 -8.54
C ARG A 135 -8.35 20.94 -10.01
N LEU A 136 -8.44 19.64 -10.29
CA LEU A 136 -8.54 19.13 -11.65
C LEU A 136 -9.88 19.54 -12.29
N PRO A 137 -9.96 19.71 -13.64
CA PRO A 137 -11.21 20.06 -14.32
C PRO A 137 -12.35 19.07 -14.10
N SER A 138 -12.01 17.79 -13.88
CA SER A 138 -12.90 16.75 -13.39
C SER A 138 -12.20 16.07 -12.20
N PRO A 139 -12.49 16.46 -10.95
CA PRO A 139 -11.82 15.91 -9.79
C PRO A 139 -12.33 14.49 -9.50
N PRO A 140 -11.46 13.46 -9.43
CA PRO A 140 -11.91 12.11 -9.17
C PRO A 140 -12.37 11.96 -7.71
N PRO A 141 -13.41 11.14 -7.42
CA PRO A 141 -13.73 10.73 -6.05
C PRO A 141 -12.48 10.17 -5.38
N THR A 142 -12.08 10.83 -4.29
CA THR A 142 -10.83 10.55 -3.59
C THR A 142 -11.12 10.00 -2.20
N VAL A 143 -10.70 8.77 -1.94
CA VAL A 143 -10.74 8.10 -0.64
C VAL A 143 -9.41 8.34 0.06
N ILE A 144 -9.45 8.82 1.30
CA ILE A 144 -8.26 9.05 2.11
C ILE A 144 -8.03 7.88 3.04
N VAL A 145 -6.80 7.39 3.07
CA VAL A 145 -6.31 6.41 4.04
C VAL A 145 -5.45 7.15 5.05
N LYS A 146 -5.88 7.21 6.31
CA LYS A 146 -5.11 7.84 7.40
C LYS A 146 -4.32 6.80 8.19
N GLN A 147 -3.16 7.21 8.71
CA GLN A 147 -2.45 6.43 9.73
C GLN A 147 -3.11 6.65 11.10
N ALA A 148 -2.82 5.78 12.07
CA ALA A 148 -3.28 5.96 13.44
C ALA A 148 -2.39 7.01 14.14
N HIS A 149 -2.96 8.18 14.48
CA HIS A 149 -2.29 9.23 15.22
C HIS A 149 -3.01 9.52 16.55
N SER A 150 -2.65 10.63 17.22
CA SER A 150 -3.36 11.07 18.42
C SER A 150 -4.78 11.53 18.03
N ALA A 151 -5.77 11.30 18.88
CA ALA A 151 -7.17 11.67 18.61
C ALA A 151 -7.38 13.16 18.26
N ARG A 152 -6.45 14.04 18.68
CA ARG A 152 -6.46 15.47 18.34
C ARG A 152 -6.01 15.73 16.90
N ASP A 153 -5.03 14.98 16.43
CA ASP A 153 -4.42 15.15 15.11
C ASP A 153 -5.24 14.40 14.06
N ASP A 154 -5.71 13.19 14.37
CA ASP A 154 -6.76 12.46 13.63
C ASP A 154 -7.94 13.38 13.27
N ARG A 155 -8.50 14.10 14.25
CA ARG A 155 -9.64 15.00 14.03
C ARG A 155 -9.28 16.16 13.11
N ARG A 156 -8.04 16.67 13.16
CA ARG A 156 -7.56 17.75 12.27
C ARG A 156 -7.43 17.23 10.85
N GLU A 157 -6.80 16.08 10.65
CA GLU A 157 -6.60 15.46 9.34
C GLU A 157 -7.92 15.06 8.67
N VAL A 158 -8.84 14.39 9.39
CA VAL A 158 -10.18 14.07 8.87
C VAL A 158 -10.93 15.34 8.47
N THR A 159 -10.87 16.38 9.30
CA THR A 159 -11.51 17.68 9.00
C THR A 159 -10.90 18.33 7.75
N GLU A 160 -9.57 18.31 7.62
CA GLU A 160 -8.87 18.90 6.47
C GLU A 160 -9.13 18.12 5.17
N ALA A 161 -9.10 16.79 5.25
CA ALA A 161 -9.38 15.90 4.11
C ALA A 161 -10.78 16.14 3.55
N LEU A 162 -11.80 16.11 4.42
CA LEU A 162 -13.20 16.32 4.01
C LEU A 162 -13.42 17.74 3.47
N ARG A 163 -12.82 18.77 4.07
CA ARG A 163 -12.84 20.16 3.53
C ARG A 163 -12.16 20.28 2.18
N SER A 164 -11.15 19.46 1.92
CA SER A 164 -10.40 19.44 0.65
C SER A 164 -11.07 18.61 -0.44
N GLY A 165 -12.26 18.06 -0.19
CA GLY A 165 -13.05 17.32 -1.17
C GLY A 165 -12.90 15.79 -1.13
N ALA A 166 -12.32 15.22 -0.06
CA ALA A 166 -12.30 13.78 0.12
C ALA A 166 -13.74 13.21 0.18
N PHE A 167 -13.99 12.14 -0.57
CA PHE A 167 -15.26 11.42 -0.57
C PHE A 167 -15.48 10.65 0.74
N ALA A 168 -14.42 10.04 1.25
CA ALA A 168 -14.39 9.30 2.50
C ALA A 168 -12.99 9.37 3.12
N VAL A 169 -12.91 9.20 4.43
CA VAL A 169 -11.66 8.98 5.16
C VAL A 169 -11.80 7.65 5.90
N VAL A 170 -10.85 6.76 5.73
CA VAL A 170 -10.78 5.44 6.38
C VAL A 170 -9.44 5.30 7.10
N ASP A 171 -9.42 4.53 8.17
CA ASP A 171 -8.18 4.06 8.78
C ASP A 171 -7.41 3.15 7.81
N ARG A 172 -6.07 3.15 7.92
CA ARG A 172 -5.23 2.22 7.17
C ARG A 172 -5.64 0.78 7.46
N PRO A 173 -6.01 -0.01 6.44
CA PRO A 173 -6.36 -1.41 6.66
C PRO A 173 -5.21 -2.20 7.28
N THR A 174 -5.51 -2.87 8.39
CA THR A 174 -4.60 -3.78 9.09
C THR A 174 -5.10 -5.22 9.09
N THR A 175 -6.42 -5.40 8.94
CA THR A 175 -7.11 -6.68 8.89
C THR A 175 -7.82 -6.88 7.53
N PRO A 176 -8.23 -8.12 7.19
CA PRO A 176 -9.08 -8.37 6.02
C PRO A 176 -10.41 -7.58 6.07
N THR A 177 -11.04 -7.47 7.24
CA THR A 177 -12.29 -6.72 7.44
C THR A 177 -12.13 -5.23 7.15
N ASP A 178 -10.99 -4.62 7.49
CA ASP A 178 -10.71 -3.23 7.12
C ASP A 178 -10.62 -3.05 5.58
N THR A 179 -10.15 -4.09 4.87
CA THR A 179 -10.09 -4.10 3.40
C THR A 179 -11.49 -4.21 2.80
N GLU A 180 -12.41 -4.95 3.43
CA GLU A 180 -13.83 -5.00 3.03
C GLU A 180 -14.51 -3.62 3.18
N ILE A 181 -14.18 -2.86 4.23
CA ILE A 181 -14.65 -1.46 4.38
C ILE A 181 -14.18 -0.60 3.21
N LEU A 182 -12.91 -0.71 2.81
CA LEU A 182 -12.37 0.01 1.66
C LEU A 182 -13.05 -0.40 0.34
N LEU A 183 -13.33 -1.69 0.14
CA LEU A 183 -14.09 -2.20 -1.01
C LEU A 183 -15.54 -1.68 -1.04
N GLU A 184 -16.22 -1.61 0.10
CA GLU A 184 -17.56 -1.03 0.21
C GLU A 184 -17.56 0.49 -0.08
N VAL A 185 -16.52 1.22 0.35
CA VAL A 185 -16.33 2.63 -0.01
C VAL A 185 -16.11 2.80 -1.53
N LEU A 186 -15.31 1.94 -2.16
CA LEU A 186 -15.14 1.93 -3.62
C LEU A 186 -16.43 1.62 -4.36
N ARG A 187 -17.23 0.65 -3.87
CA ARG A 187 -18.57 0.35 -4.42
C ARG A 187 -19.47 1.58 -4.35
N ARG A 188 -19.46 2.33 -3.24
CA ARG A 188 -20.21 3.59 -3.09
C ARG A 188 -19.70 4.69 -4.04
N CYS A 189 -18.40 4.77 -4.31
CA CYS A 189 -17.85 5.68 -5.33
C CYS A 189 -18.44 5.35 -6.72
N LEU A 190 -18.42 4.07 -7.12
CA LEU A 190 -18.95 3.61 -8.41
C LEU A 190 -20.46 3.86 -8.53
N SER A 191 -21.24 3.56 -7.50
CA SER A 191 -22.68 3.82 -7.50
C SER A 191 -23.00 5.32 -7.58
N ARG A 192 -22.25 6.19 -6.89
CA ARG A 192 -22.54 7.63 -6.84
C ARG A 192 -22.05 8.41 -8.06
N TYR A 193 -20.83 8.15 -8.52
CA TYR A 193 -20.19 8.95 -9.58
C TYR A 193 -20.35 8.36 -10.98
N TYR A 194 -20.58 7.05 -11.08
CA TYR A 194 -20.71 6.34 -12.36
C TYR A 194 -22.07 5.63 -12.53
N ALA A 195 -23.00 5.80 -11.59
CA ALA A 195 -24.33 5.18 -11.60
C ALA A 195 -24.28 3.65 -11.79
N GLY A 196 -23.25 2.98 -11.25
CA GLY A 196 -23.03 1.54 -11.42
C GLY A 196 -22.51 1.11 -12.80
N ARG A 197 -22.17 2.07 -13.67
CA ARG A 197 -21.54 1.84 -14.99
C ARG A 197 -20.01 2.00 -14.90
N TRP A 198 -19.32 1.69 -15.98
CA TRP A 198 -17.87 1.91 -16.07
C TRP A 198 -17.56 3.29 -16.68
N PRO A 199 -16.42 3.92 -16.35
CA PRO A 199 -15.93 5.08 -17.09
C PRO A 199 -15.86 4.78 -18.58
N GLY A 200 -16.25 5.74 -19.42
CA GLY A 200 -16.28 5.56 -20.88
C GLY A 200 -17.40 4.66 -21.42
N SER A 201 -18.17 3.95 -20.59
CA SER A 201 -19.35 3.18 -21.06
C SER A 201 -20.59 4.07 -21.28
N SER A 202 -20.37 5.29 -21.77
CA SER A 202 -21.46 6.15 -22.24
C SER A 202 -22.01 5.55 -23.52
N THR A 203 -23.29 5.19 -23.48
CA THR A 203 -24.07 4.86 -24.67
C THR A 203 -23.99 6.01 -25.67
N ALA A 204 -23.60 5.70 -26.91
CA ALA A 204 -24.08 6.41 -28.08
C ALA A 204 -25.57 6.08 -28.31
#